data_AF-A0A151I4Z0-F1
#
_entry.id   AF-A0A151I4Z0-F1
#
_cell.length_a   1.000
_cell.length_b   1.000
_cell.length_c   1.000
_cell.angle_alpha   90.00
_cell.angle_beta   90.00
_cell.angle_gamma   90.00
#
_symmetry.space_group_name_H-M   'P 1'
#
loop_
_entity.id
_entity.type
_entity.pdbx_description
1 polymer ?
#
loop_
_entity_poly.entity_id
_entity_poly.type
_entity_poly.pdbx_seq_one_letter_code
_entity_poly.pdbx_strand_id
1 'polypeptide(L)'
;MNWQVILCGLTHFSPIELRPRWKSRALTKTLLGRREGWMRIFESEEIYGTVITLELKRESEDEMSSLQDLLITMGYAPYCEDSVNNTWHPVII
;
A
#
# COMPACT_ATOMS: atom_id res chain seq x y z
N MET A 1 1.44 5.63 25.67
CA MET A 1 1.32 5.13 24.28
C MET A 1 2.71 5.14 23.69
N ASN A 2 3.27 3.97 23.38
CA ASN A 2 4.52 3.88 22.64
C ASN A 2 4.17 3.73 21.17
N TRP A 3 4.60 4.69 20.36
CA TRP A 3 4.49 4.59 18.91
C TRP A 3 5.40 3.47 18.42
N GLN A 4 4.86 2.57 17.60
CA GLN A 4 5.61 1.49 16.98
C GLN A 4 5.64 1.72 15.48
N VAL A 5 6.81 1.54 14.87
CA VAL A 5 6.99 1.62 13.42
C VAL A 5 7.05 0.19 12.89
N ILE A 6 6.17 -0.13 11.95
CA ILE A 6 6.19 -1.38 11.22
C ILE A 6 6.79 -1.09 9.83
N LEU A 7 7.85 -1.82 9.47
CA LEU A 7 8.41 -1.76 8.13
C LEU A 7 7.47 -2.53 7.19
N CYS A 8 6.83 -1.81 6.27
CA CYS A 8 5.89 -2.42 5.31
C CYS A 8 6.36 -2.26 3.87
N GLY A 9 6.28 -3.33 3.09
CA GLY A 9 6.36 -3.32 1.64
C GLY A 9 4.97 -3.45 1.04
N LEU A 10 4.67 -2.73 -0.05
CA LEU A 10 3.41 -2.96 -0.77
C LEU A 10 3.57 -4.20 -1.66
N THR A 11 2.59 -5.11 -1.61
CA THR A 11 2.59 -6.32 -2.44
C THR A 11 2.53 -5.98 -3.93
N HIS A 12 3.06 -6.88 -4.76
CA HIS A 12 2.87 -6.88 -6.23
C HIS A 12 3.32 -5.60 -6.97
N PHE A 13 4.18 -4.78 -6.35
CA PHE A 13 4.85 -3.68 -7.02
C PHE A 13 6.25 -4.10 -7.44
N SER A 14 6.44 -4.37 -8.73
CA SER A 14 7.78 -4.42 -9.32
C SER A 14 7.99 -3.15 -10.16
N PRO A 15 9.00 -2.32 -9.87
CA PRO A 15 9.30 -1.18 -10.73
C PRO A 15 9.61 -1.68 -12.15
N ILE A 16 8.99 -1.07 -13.16
CA ILE A 16 9.07 -1.47 -14.58
C ILE A 16 10.52 -1.41 -15.13
N GLU A 17 11.45 -0.77 -14.43
CA GLU A 17 12.84 -0.60 -14.86
C GLU A 17 13.84 -0.99 -13.77
N LEU A 18 14.96 -1.61 -14.21
CA LEU A 18 16.16 -2.01 -13.45
C LEU A 18 16.85 -0.87 -12.67
N ARG A 19 16.29 0.35 -12.65
CA ARG A 19 16.73 1.47 -11.82
C ARG A 19 15.55 1.90 -10.93
N PRO A 20 15.59 1.65 -9.61
CA PRO A 20 14.42 1.73 -8.74
C PRO A 20 14.17 3.16 -8.26
N ARG A 21 14.17 4.14 -9.16
CA ARG A 21 13.67 5.48 -8.82
C ARG A 21 12.15 5.42 -8.88
N TRP A 22 11.54 5.26 -7.70
CA TRP A 22 10.09 5.35 -7.51
C TRP A 22 9.61 6.74 -7.94
N LYS A 23 9.23 6.88 -9.21
CA LYS A 23 8.67 8.12 -9.78
C LYS A 23 7.36 8.52 -9.07
N SER A 24 6.69 7.55 -8.43
CA SER A 24 5.47 7.74 -7.65
C SER A 24 5.69 8.22 -6.20
N ARG A 25 6.92 8.30 -5.67
CA ARG A 25 7.14 8.58 -4.24
C ARG A 25 6.41 9.83 -3.73
N ALA A 26 6.45 10.93 -4.49
CA ALA A 26 5.78 12.16 -4.12
C ALA A 26 4.25 12.00 -4.13
N LEU A 27 3.72 11.33 -5.15
CA LEU A 27 2.30 11.03 -5.28
C LEU A 27 1.80 10.09 -4.19
N THR A 28 2.53 9.01 -3.90
CA THR A 28 2.22 8.08 -2.81
C THR A 28 2.19 8.82 -1.48
N LYS A 29 3.16 9.69 -1.20
CA LYS A 29 3.12 10.55 0.00
C LYS A 29 1.88 11.43 0.05
N THR A 30 1.48 12.03 -1.07
CA THR A 30 0.26 12.85 -1.14
C THR A 30 -0.99 12.02 -0.89
N LEU A 31 -1.10 10.82 -1.48
CA LEU A 31 -2.24 9.93 -1.28
C LEU A 31 -2.34 9.40 0.15
N LEU A 32 -1.19 9.13 0.79
CA LEU A 32 -1.14 8.64 2.17
C LEU A 32 -1.35 9.75 3.21
N GLY A 33 -1.08 11.01 2.86
CA GLY A 33 -1.04 12.10 3.83
C GLY A 33 -2.36 12.28 4.58
N ARG A 34 -2.36 11.98 5.88
CA ARG A 34 -3.48 12.19 6.82
C ARG A 34 -4.74 11.39 6.48
N ARG A 35 -4.60 10.22 5.86
CA ARG A 35 -5.73 9.34 5.54
C ARG A 35 -5.77 8.13 6.47
N GLU A 36 -6.97 7.81 6.93
CA GLU A 36 -7.24 6.53 7.56
C GLU A 36 -7.41 5.44 6.49
N GLY A 37 -7.08 4.21 6.83
CA GLY A 37 -7.20 3.09 5.89
C GLY A 37 -7.23 1.74 6.58
N TRP A 38 -7.40 0.70 5.77
CA TRP A 38 -7.19 -0.69 6.19
C TRP A 38 -5.97 -1.25 5.52
N MET A 39 -5.18 -1.94 6.32
CA MET A 39 -4.04 -2.71 5.87
C MET A 39 -4.41 -4.19 5.89
N ARG A 40 -4.08 -4.90 4.82
CA ARG A 40 -4.10 -6.37 4.81
C ARG A 40 -2.67 -6.85 4.82
N ILE A 41 -2.35 -7.76 5.75
CA ILE A 41 -1.04 -8.39 5.82
C ILE A 41 -1.07 -9.64 4.93
N PHE A 42 -0.15 -9.73 3.97
CA PHE A 42 0.01 -10.89 3.10
C PHE A 42 1.09 -11.83 3.64
N GLU A 43 2.25 -11.25 3.94
CA GLU A 43 3.40 -11.99 4.43
C GLU A 43 4.07 -11.16 5.51
N SER A 44 4.36 -11.78 6.65
CA SER A 44 5.08 -11.13 7.73
C SER A 44 6.38 -11.87 7.93
N GLU A 45 7.49 -11.29 7.50
CA GLU A 45 8.82 -11.80 7.82
C GLU A 45 9.37 -10.97 8.98
N GLU A 46 9.62 -11.62 10.13
CA GLU A 46 10.16 -10.98 11.34
C GLU A 46 11.44 -10.17 11.08
N ILE A 47 12.19 -10.51 10.02
CA ILE A 47 13.50 -9.94 9.73
C ILE A 47 13.43 -8.85 8.64
N TYR A 48 12.51 -8.96 7.68
CA TYR A 48 12.51 -8.13 6.46
C TYR A 48 11.32 -7.17 6.35
N GLY A 49 10.35 -7.28 7.24
CA GLY A 49 9.15 -6.45 7.27
C GLY A 49 7.92 -7.19 6.77
N THR A 50 6.81 -6.47 6.72
CA THR A 50 5.50 -7.01 6.39
C THR A 50 5.09 -6.59 4.99
N VAL A 51 4.75 -7.54 4.13
CA VAL A 51 4.19 -7.26 2.81
C VAL A 51 2.68 -7.07 2.96
N ILE A 52 2.15 -5.96 2.45
CA ILE A 52 0.77 -5.51 2.70
C ILE A 52 0.05 -5.06 1.42
N THR A 53 -1.28 -5.14 1.41
CA THR A 53 -2.08 -4.19 0.64
C THR A 53 -2.65 -3.12 1.55
N LEU A 54 -2.94 -1.97 0.96
CA LEU A 54 -3.45 -0.82 1.66
C LEU A 54 -4.66 -0.25 0.92
N GLU A 55 -5.79 -0.20 1.61
CA GLU A 55 -7.00 0.48 1.18
C GLU A 55 -7.16 1.78 1.95
N LEU A 56 -7.24 2.89 1.22
CA LEU A 56 -7.39 4.21 1.81
C LEU A 56 -8.86 4.60 1.83
N LYS A 57 -9.32 5.18 2.94
CA LYS A 57 -10.61 5.85 2.98
C LYS A 57 -10.55 7.09 2.07
N ARG A 58 -11.54 7.26 1.21
CA ARG A 58 -11.66 8.50 0.42
C ARG A 58 -12.00 9.67 1.33
N GLU A 59 -11.52 10.87 0.99
CA GLU A 59 -11.81 12.09 1.75
C GLU A 59 -13.28 12.50 1.69
N SER A 60 -13.99 12.12 0.62
CA SER A 60 -15.35 12.58 0.32
C SER A 60 -16.42 11.50 0.36
N GLU A 61 -16.05 10.22 0.50
CA GLU A 61 -16.96 9.08 0.41
C GLU A 61 -16.59 8.03 1.47
N ASP A 62 -17.57 7.27 1.94
CA ASP A 62 -17.33 6.05 2.73
C ASP A 62 -16.79 4.89 1.87
N GLU A 63 -16.58 5.12 0.57
CA GLU A 63 -15.91 4.18 -0.33
C GLU A 63 -14.39 4.17 -0.10
N MET A 64 -13.82 2.97 -0.18
CA MET A 64 -12.39 2.75 -0.04
C MET A 64 -11.76 2.55 -1.41
N SER A 65 -10.51 2.96 -1.56
CA SER A 65 -9.76 2.74 -2.79
C SER A 65 -8.43 2.08 -2.47
N SER A 66 -8.18 0.96 -3.14
CA SER A 66 -6.88 0.30 -3.11
C SER A 66 -5.81 1.26 -3.62
N LEU A 67 -4.78 1.50 -2.79
CA LEU A 67 -3.62 2.28 -3.21
C LEU A 67 -2.94 1.62 -4.42
N GLN A 68 -3.03 0.29 -4.53
CA GLN A 68 -2.54 -0.46 -5.67
C GLN A 68 -3.25 -0.09 -6.95
N ASP A 69 -4.57 -0.16 -6.96
CA ASP A 69 -5.38 0.14 -8.15
C ASP A 69 -5.21 1.60 -8.58
N LEU A 70 -5.07 2.50 -7.62
CA LEU A 70 -4.79 3.91 -7.89
C LEU A 70 -3.44 4.08 -8.59
N LEU A 71 -2.38 3.45 -8.09
CA LEU A 71 -1.05 3.54 -8.69
C LEU A 71 -0.98 2.86 -10.07
N ILE A 72 -1.69 1.75 -10.28
CA ILE A 72 -1.81 1.08 -11.58
C ILE A 72 -2.57 1.95 -12.57
N THR A 73 -3.75 2.45 -12.19
CA THR A 73 -4.61 3.29 -13.04
C THR A 73 -3.89 4.55 -13.50
N MET A 74 -3.05 5.13 -12.63
CA MET A 74 -2.25 6.30 -12.96
C MET A 74 -0.94 5.98 -13.71
N GLY A 75 -0.70 4.71 -14.07
CA GLY A 75 0.45 4.26 -14.85
C GLY A 75 1.77 4.21 -14.10
N TYR A 76 1.74 4.21 -12.76
CA TYR A 76 2.94 4.15 -11.92
C TYR A 76 3.37 2.73 -11.52
N ALA A 77 2.52 1.74 -11.78
CA ALA A 77 2.80 0.33 -11.50
C ALA A 77 2.14 -0.58 -12.54
N PRO A 78 2.77 -1.72 -12.87
CA PRO A 78 2.13 -2.73 -13.70
C PRO A 78 1.06 -3.49 -12.91
N TYR A 79 0.00 -3.92 -13.58
CA TYR A 79 -0.95 -4.88 -13.00
C TYR A 79 -0.26 -6.25 -12.84
N CYS A 80 -0.43 -6.85 -11.68
CA CYS A 80 0.03 -8.20 -11.38
C CYS A 80 -1.11 -8.89 -10.64
N GLU A 81 -1.60 -9.97 -11.23
CA GLU A 81 -2.74 -10.72 -10.72
C GLU A 81 -2.23 -11.71 -9.68
N ASP A 82 -2.70 -11.62 -8.43
CA ASP A 82 -2.44 -12.66 -7.44
C ASP A 82 -3.66 -12.92 -6.55
N SER A 83 -3.92 -14.20 -6.39
CA SER A 83 -4.94 -14.78 -5.52
C SER A 83 -4.46 -14.85 -4.06
N VAL A 84 -5.39 -14.75 -3.09
CA VAL A 84 -5.41 -15.44 -1.76
C VAL A 84 -5.68 -14.55 -0.50
N ASN A 85 -6.52 -15.14 0.38
CA ASN A 85 -6.86 -15.02 1.83
C ASN A 85 -7.05 -13.67 2.59
N ASN A 86 -7.99 -13.74 3.53
CA ASN A 86 -8.78 -12.63 4.08
C ASN A 86 -8.45 -12.36 5.56
N THR A 87 -7.61 -11.37 5.87
CA THR A 87 -7.54 -10.80 7.24
C THR A 87 -7.17 -9.32 7.19
N TRP A 88 -8.08 -8.46 7.65
CA TRP A 88 -7.97 -6.99 7.58
C TRP A 88 -7.66 -6.38 8.95
N HIS A 89 -6.78 -5.38 8.98
CA HIS A 89 -6.44 -4.62 10.18
C HIS A 89 -6.59 -3.10 9.95
N PRO A 90 -7.24 -2.35 10.87
CA PRO A 90 -7.37 -0.91 10.76
C PRO A 90 -6.03 -0.22 11.03
N VAL A 91 -5.69 0.81 10.26
CA VAL A 91 -4.46 1.60 10.43
C VAL A 91 -4.69 3.10 10.21
N ILE A 92 -3.91 3.91 10.91
CA ILE A 92 -3.84 5.38 10.73
C ILE A 92 -2.46 5.70 10.17
N ILE A 93 -2.40 6.46 9.06
CA ILE A 93 -1.19 6.72 8.28
C ILE A 93 -0.79 8.20 8.31
#